data_AF-A0A161SB74-F1
#
_entry.id   AF-A0A161SB74-F1
#
_cell.length_a   1.000
_cell.length_b   1.000
_cell.length_c   1.000
_cell.angle_alpha   90.00
_cell.angle_beta   90.00
_cell.angle_gamma   90.00
#
_symmetry.space_group_name_H-M   'P 1'
#
loop_
_entity.id
_entity.type
_entity.pdbx_description
1 polymer ?
#
loop_
_entity_poly.entity_id
_entity_poly.type
_entity_poly.pdbx_seq_one_letter_code
_entity_poly.pdbx_strand_id
1 'polypeptide(L)' 'MKIEEVQQQIMQLMVLIAQNKKSEASTAIEKIEESINDGLDFAKTDEEVVHWGKFLKIVEELKLKLA' A
#
# COMPACT_ATOMS: atom_id res chain seq x y z
N MET A 1 -10.41 -1.80 -7.23
CA MET A 1 -9.52 -0.63 -7.35
C MET A 1 -8.46 -0.96 -8.39
N LYS A 2 -7.94 0.02 -9.15
CA LYS A 2 -6.90 -0.28 -10.16
C LYS A 2 -5.50 -0.27 -9.51
N ILE A 3 -4.56 -1.05 -10.06
CA ILE A 3 -3.17 -1.13 -9.60
C ILE A 3 -2.53 0.27 -9.52
N GLU A 4 -2.80 1.13 -10.51
CA GLU A 4 -2.25 2.48 -10.56
C GLU A 4 -2.76 3.38 -9.43
N GLU A 5 -4.00 3.19 -8.98
CA GLU A 5 -4.58 3.97 -7.88
C GLU A 5 -3.88 3.62 -6.57
N VAL A 6 -3.67 2.32 -6.31
CA VAL A 6 -2.95 1.86 -5.12
C VAL A 6 -1.48 2.30 -5.16
N GLN A 7 -0.84 2.28 -6.33
CA GLN A 7 0.50 2.83 -6.50
C GLN A 7 0.57 4.32 -6.11
N GLN A 8 -0.40 5.14 -6.54
CA GLN A 8 -0.46 6.56 -6.17
C GLN A 8 -0.68 6.75 -4.66
N GLN A 9 -1.51 5.92 -4.03
CA GLN A 9 -1.72 5.96 -2.58
C GLN A 9 -0.43 5.62 -1.82
N ILE A 10 0.32 4.60 -2.26
CA ILE A 10 1.64 4.27 -1.69
C ILE A 10 2.62 5.45 -1.83
N MET A 11 2.61 6.13 -2.98
CA MET A 11 3.43 7.35 -3.16
C MET A 11 3.04 8.46 -2.19
N GLN A 12 1.75 8.71 -1.99
CA GLN A 12 1.28 9.68 -1.00
C GLN A 12 1.65 9.28 0.43
N LEU A 13 1.56 7.99 0.77
CA LEU A 13 1.99 7.47 2.06
C LEU A 13 3.47 7.77 2.33
N MET A 14 4.34 7.57 1.34
CA MET A 14 5.76 7.92 1.45
C MET A 14 5.96 9.42 1.74
N VAL A 15 5.15 10.30 1.14
CA VAL A 15 5.18 11.75 1.42
C VAL A 15 4.72 12.05 2.85
N LEU A 16 3.63 11.43 3.33
CA LEU A 16 3.13 11.62 4.69
C LEU A 16 4.18 11.21 5.74
N ILE A 17 4.85 10.08 5.52
CA ILE A 17 5.94 9.59 6.37
C ILE A 17 7.11 10.59 6.36
N ALA A 18 7.53 11.08 5.19
CA ALA A 18 8.59 12.07 5.07
C ALA A 18 8.24 13.41 5.76
N GLN A 19 6.96 13.77 5.79
CA GLN A 19 6.45 14.95 6.52
C GLN A 19 6.22 14.69 8.02
N ASN A 20 6.56 13.51 8.53
CA ASN A 20 6.33 13.08 9.91
C ASN A 20 4.85 13.16 10.36
N LYS A 21 3.92 13.06 9.41
CA LYS A 21 2.47 13.04 9.65
C LYS A 21 2.00 11.64 10.05
N LYS A 22 2.52 11.14 11.19
CA LYS A 22 2.34 9.73 11.60
C LYS A 22 0.88 9.29 11.68
N SER A 23 -0.03 10.10 12.23
CA SER A 23 -1.45 9.74 12.35
C SER A 23 -2.15 9.57 10.99
N GLU A 24 -1.92 10.51 10.07
CA GLU A 24 -2.44 10.44 8.69
C GLU A 24 -1.85 9.23 7.96
N ALA A 25 -0.54 9.00 8.11
CA ALA A 25 0.16 7.87 7.51
C ALA A 25 -0.37 6.52 8.03
N SER A 26 -0.61 6.37 9.34
CA SER A 26 -1.19 5.15 9.92
C SER A 26 -2.61 4.88 9.41
N THR A 27 -3.44 5.92 9.24
CA THR A 27 -4.78 5.73 8.68
C THR A 27 -4.72 5.34 7.20
N ALA A 28 -3.78 5.94 6.44
CA ALA A 28 -3.59 5.63 5.03
C ALA A 28 -3.06 4.21 4.83
N ILE A 29 -2.16 3.74 5.69
CA ILE A 29 -1.53 2.43 5.55
C ILE A 29 -2.54 1.28 5.66
N GLU A 30 -3.49 1.38 6.60
CA GLU A 30 -4.54 0.36 6.81
C GLU A 30 -5.44 0.25 5.57
N LYS A 31 -5.83 1.38 4.98
CA LYS A 31 -6.68 1.42 3.77
C LYS A 31 -5.96 0.85 2.54
N ILE A 32 -4.67 1.15 2.41
CA ILE A 32 -3.84 0.63 1.32
C ILE A 32 -3.68 -0.89 1.49
N GLU A 33 -3.43 -1.36 2.71
CA GLU A 33 -3.30 -2.80 3.02
C GLU A 33 -4.59 -3.56 2.69
N GLU A 34 -5.76 -3.03 3.07
CA GLU A 34 -7.07 -3.57 2.68
C GLU A 34 -7.23 -3.62 1.15
N SER A 35 -6.90 -2.53 0.45
CA SER A 35 -7.01 -2.46 -1.02
C SER A 35 -6.08 -3.44 -1.74
N ILE A 36 -4.90 -3.71 -1.18
CA ILE A 36 -3.95 -4.69 -1.72
C ILE A 36 -4.47 -6.12 -1.48
N ASN A 37 -5.02 -6.40 -0.30
CA ASN A 37 -5.59 -7.72 0.00
C ASN A 37 -6.79 -8.02 -0.89
N ASP A 38 -7.69 -7.06 -1.10
CA ASP A 38 -8.75 -7.17 -2.11
C ASP A 38 -8.15 -7.44 -3.50
N GLY A 39 -7.09 -6.72 -3.86
CA GLY A 39 -6.37 -6.92 -5.12
C GLY A 39 -5.84 -8.35 -5.28
N LEU A 40 -5.29 -8.93 -4.22
CA LEU A 40 -4.80 -10.32 -4.20
C LEU A 40 -5.94 -11.33 -4.32
N ASP A 41 -7.03 -11.14 -3.58
CA ASP A 41 -8.19 -12.04 -3.56
C ASP A 41 -8.89 -12.11 -4.93
N PHE A 42 -8.87 -11.01 -5.69
CA PHE A 42 -9.52 -10.88 -6.99
C PHE A 42 -8.56 -10.90 -8.19
N ALA A 43 -7.26 -11.14 -7.98
CA ALA A 43 -6.29 -11.23 -9.06
C ALA A 43 -6.63 -12.38 -10.02
N LYS A 44 -6.55 -12.12 -11.34
CA LYS A 44 -6.92 -13.09 -12.38
C LYS A 44 -5.70 -13.68 -13.08
N THR A 45 -4.54 -13.06 -12.89
CA THR A 45 -3.28 -13.46 -13.52
C THR A 45 -2.15 -13.49 -12.50
N ASP A 46 -1.15 -14.33 -12.76
CA ASP A 46 0.06 -14.38 -11.95
C ASP A 46 0.80 -13.03 -11.94
N GLU A 47 0.73 -12.27 -13.03
CA GLU A 47 1.32 -10.94 -13.12
C GLU A 47 0.67 -9.96 -12.16
N GLU A 48 -0.67 -9.97 -12.03
CA GLU A 48 -1.39 -9.16 -11.04
C GLU A 48 -1.03 -9.58 -9.62
N VAL A 49 -0.99 -10.89 -9.32
CA VAL A 49 -0.58 -11.41 -8.00
C VAL A 49 0.82 -10.90 -7.64
N VAL A 50 1.76 -10.94 -8.59
CA VAL A 50 3.13 -10.43 -8.38
C VAL A 50 3.14 -8.92 -8.12
N HIS A 51 2.31 -8.14 -8.82
CA HIS A 51 2.21 -6.70 -8.59
C HIS A 51 1.67 -6.39 -7.19
N TRP A 52 0.56 -7.01 -6.81
CA TRP A 52 -0.04 -6.83 -5.49
C TRP A 52 0.90 -7.27 -4.36
N GLY A 53 1.59 -8.41 -4.52
CA GLY A 53 2.58 -8.87 -3.55
C GLY A 53 3.77 -7.90 -3.37
N LYS A 54 4.21 -7.25 -4.45
CA LYS A 54 5.25 -6.20 -4.37
C LYS A 54 4.75 -4.98 -3.58
N PHE A 55 3.50 -4.56 -3.80
CA PHE A 55 2.91 -3.46 -3.04
C PHE A 55 2.77 -3.80 -1.55
N LEU A 56 2.33 -5.02 -1.23
CA LEU A 56 2.22 -5.47 0.15
C LEU A 56 3.57 -5.36 0.87
N LYS A 57 4.64 -5.88 0.26
CA LYS A 57 5.99 -5.78 0.81
C LYS A 57 6.43 -4.33 1.07
N ILE A 58 6.17 -3.42 0.12
CA ILE A 58 6.49 -1.99 0.30
C ILE A 58 5.73 -1.41 1.48
N VAL A 59 4.43 -1.71 1.60
CA VAL A 59 3.57 -1.22 2.68
C VAL A 59 4.03 -1.75 4.03
N GLU A 60 4.39 -3.02 4.15
CA GLU A 60 4.97 -3.60 5.38
C GLU A 60 6.26 -2.88 5.79
N GLU A 61 7.17 -2.63 4.84
CA GLU A 61 8.40 -1.88 5.09
C GLU A 61 8.13 -0.43 5.55
N LEU A 62 7.09 0.22 5.01
CA LEU A 62 6.67 1.56 5.44
C LEU A 62 6.03 1.53 6.82
N LYS A 63 5.28 0.48 7.17
CA LYS A 63 4.64 0.29 8.48
C LYS A 63 5.68 0.23 9.60
N LEU A 64 6.81 -0.44 9.37
CA LEU A 64 7.94 -0.49 10.30
C LEU A 64 8.57 0.87 10.58
N LYS A 65 8.45 1.85 9.68
CA LYS A 65 8.97 3.22 9.89
C LYS A 65 8.02 4.10 10.71
N LEU A 66 6.77 3.69 10.88
CA LEU A 66 5.76 4.40 11.67
C LEU A 66 5.77 3.98 13.14
N ALA A 67 6.07 2.71 13.40
CA ALA A 67 6.34 2.15 14.73
C ALA A 67 7.49 2.87 15.44
#